data_AF-A0A920AI79-F1
#
_entry.id   AF-A0A920AI79-F1
#
_cell.length_a   1.000
_cell.length_b   1.000
_cell.length_c   1.000
_cell.angle_alpha   90.00
_cell.angle_beta   90.00
_cell.angle_gamma   90.00
#
_symmetry.space_group_name_H-M   'P 1'
#
loop_
_entity.id
_entity.type
_entity.pdbx_description
1 polymer ?
#
loop_
_entity_poly.entity_id
_entity_poly.type
_entity_poly.pdbx_seq_one_letter_code
_entity_poly.pdbx_strand_id
1 'polypeptide(L)'
;MESNIENFWGVAQIPVGVAGPLLVNGEHAQGEFYVPMATVEGTMLASYNRGMKVIRECGGVLTTVSEESMQRSPVFIFRNARQARLSAVDQGQL
;
A
#
# COMPACT_ATOMS: atom_id res chain seq x y z
N MET A 1 15.30 17.36 -8.98
CA MET A 1 15.48 16.72 -7.65
C MET A 1 14.84 17.62 -6.59
N GLU A 2 13.60 18.06 -6.79
CA GLU A 2 13.11 19.29 -6.13
C GLU A 2 11.84 19.12 -5.29
N SER A 3 11.50 17.91 -4.84
CA SER A 3 10.29 17.76 -3.99
C SER A 3 10.30 16.62 -2.97
N ASN A 4 11.36 15.80 -2.88
CA ASN A 4 11.33 14.65 -1.98
C ASN A 4 11.99 14.92 -0.62
N ILE A 5 12.87 15.93 -0.54
CA ILE A 5 13.63 16.22 0.68
C ILE A 5 14.10 17.68 0.71
N GLU A 6 13.87 18.35 1.83
CA GLU A 6 14.47 19.65 2.16
C GLU A 6 15.80 19.45 2.91
N ASN A 7 16.75 20.39 2.78
CA ASN A 7 18.07 20.33 3.45
C ASN A 7 18.83 19.00 3.24
N PHE A 8 18.97 18.59 1.97
CA PHE A 8 19.65 17.34 1.63
C PHE A 8 21.07 17.25 2.20
N TRP A 9 21.30 16.24 3.03
CA TRP A 9 22.61 15.92 3.59
C TRP A 9 23.15 14.57 3.09
N GLY A 10 22.28 13.69 2.61
CA GLY A 10 22.66 12.36 2.15
C GLY A 10 21.46 11.45 1.99
N VAL A 11 21.74 10.15 1.89
CA VAL A 11 20.72 9.10 1.70
C VAL A 11 20.87 8.01 2.75
N ALA A 12 19.75 7.41 3.15
CA ALA A 12 19.75 6.15 3.88
C ALA A 12 19.80 4.99 2.88
N GLN A 13 20.74 4.07 3.06
CA GLN A 13 20.80 2.84 2.29
C GLN A 13 19.98 1.76 2.99
N ILE A 14 19.04 1.15 2.25
CA ILE A 14 18.24 0.02 2.72
C ILE A 14 18.57 -1.18 1.82
N PRO A 15 18.90 -2.37 2.39
CA PRO A 15 19.11 -3.57 1.59
C PRO A 15 17.85 -3.91 0.79
N VAL A 16 18.03 -4.24 -0.48
CA VAL A 16 16.95 -4.66 -1.38
C VAL A 16 17.25 -6.07 -1.88
N GLY A 17 16.28 -6.96 -1.74
CA GLY A 17 16.32 -8.28 -2.35
C GLY A 17 15.06 -8.55 -3.17
N VAL A 18 15.03 -9.72 -3.80
CA VAL A 18 13.93 -10.15 -4.66
C VAL A 18 13.37 -11.47 -4.16
N ALA A 19 12.05 -11.56 -3.98
CA ALA A 19 11.33 -12.79 -3.66
C ALA A 19 10.47 -13.24 -4.86
N GLY A 20 10.33 -14.55 -5.07
CA GLY A 20 9.43 -15.10 -6.09
C GLY A 20 10.01 -16.27 -6.91
N PRO A 21 9.32 -16.66 -8.00
CA PRO A 21 8.16 -15.97 -8.57
C PRO A 21 6.85 -16.23 -7.82
N LEU A 22 5.99 -15.21 -7.72
CA LEU A 22 4.59 -15.34 -7.32
C LEU A 22 3.71 -15.41 -8.57
N LEU A 23 2.95 -16.50 -8.72
CA LEU A 23 1.96 -16.64 -9.79
C LEU A 23 0.66 -15.94 -9.39
N VAL A 24 0.29 -14.89 -10.13
CA VAL A 24 -0.90 -14.06 -9.87
C VAL A 24 -1.92 -14.27 -10.96
N ASN A 25 -3.16 -14.50 -10.55
CA ASN A 25 -4.36 -14.59 -11.38
C ASN A 25 -5.28 -13.43 -10.97
N GLY A 26 -4.99 -12.21 -11.42
CA GLY A 26 -5.76 -11.01 -11.08
C GLY A 26 -6.39 -10.33 -12.28
N GLU A 27 -7.25 -9.35 -11.99
CA GLU A 27 -7.88 -8.49 -13.02
C GLU A 27 -6.89 -7.52 -13.67
N HIS A 28 -5.89 -7.07 -12.89
CA HIS A 28 -4.89 -6.08 -13.32
C HIS A 28 -3.47 -6.65 -13.48
N ALA A 29 -3.23 -7.89 -13.05
CA ALA A 29 -1.92 -8.55 -13.15
C ALA A 29 -2.12 -10.05 -13.37
N GLN A 30 -1.49 -10.60 -14.41
CA GLN A 30 -1.56 -12.02 -14.75
C GLN A 30 -0.16 -12.55 -15.08
N GLY A 31 0.23 -13.63 -14.41
CA GLY A 31 1.51 -14.31 -14.65
C GLY A 31 2.44 -14.35 -13.44
N GLU A 32 3.72 -14.60 -13.69
CA GLU A 32 4.75 -14.73 -12.66
C GLU A 32 5.45 -13.41 -12.39
N PHE A 33 5.50 -13.03 -11.11
CA PHE A 33 6.12 -11.78 -10.66
C PHE A 33 7.24 -12.04 -9.65
N TYR A 34 8.37 -11.39 -9.87
CA TYR A 34 9.43 -11.26 -8.88
C TYR A 34 9.24 -9.95 -8.12
N VAL A 35 9.09 -10.02 -6.81
CA VAL A 35 8.74 -8.89 -5.95
C VAL A 35 10.00 -8.32 -5.30
N PRO A 36 10.38 -7.06 -5.62
CA PRO A 36 11.46 -6.38 -4.91
C PRO A 36 11.00 -5.98 -3.51
N MET A 37 11.83 -6.24 -2.51
CA MET A 37 11.55 -5.92 -1.10
C MET A 37 12.76 -5.20 -0.49
N ALA A 38 12.51 -4.02 0.08
CA ALA A 38 13.51 -3.26 0.85
C ALA A 38 13.30 -3.51 2.34
N THR A 39 14.23 -4.19 3.00
CA THR A 39 14.11 -4.52 4.43
C THR A 39 15.47 -4.73 5.10
N VAL A 40 15.54 -4.43 6.39
CA VAL A 40 16.67 -4.79 7.27
C VAL A 40 16.34 -5.99 8.17
N GLU A 41 15.11 -6.50 8.13
CA GLU A 41 14.68 -7.64 8.94
C GLU A 41 15.22 -8.95 8.37
N GLY A 42 16.00 -9.66 9.20
CA GLY A 42 16.53 -10.97 8.84
C GLY A 42 15.41 -11.99 8.61
N THR A 43 15.63 -12.95 7.71
CA THR A 43 14.69 -14.06 7.40
C THR A 43 13.39 -13.64 6.71
N MET A 44 12.94 -12.39 6.81
CA MET A 44 11.69 -11.91 6.20
C MET A 44 11.62 -12.28 4.72
N LEU A 45 12.60 -11.88 3.92
CA LEU A 45 12.62 -12.16 2.48
C LEU A 45 12.57 -13.67 2.17
N ALA A 46 13.31 -14.48 2.92
CA ALA A 46 13.32 -15.94 2.74
C ALA A 46 11.96 -16.58 3.10
N SER A 47 11.28 -16.03 4.11
CA SER A 47 9.94 -16.45 4.51
C SER A 47 8.91 -16.17 3.40
N TYR A 48 8.90 -14.95 2.86
CA TYR A 48 8.03 -14.58 1.74
C TYR A 48 8.32 -15.44 0.51
N ASN A 49 9.59 -15.67 0.18
CA ASN A 49 9.98 -16.51 -0.94
C ASN A 49 9.44 -17.96 -0.80
N ARG A 50 9.48 -18.52 0.42
CA ARG A 50 8.90 -19.84 0.70
C ARG A 50 7.38 -19.86 0.52
N GLY A 51 6.68 -18.85 1.02
CA GLY A 51 5.23 -18.72 0.84
C GLY A 51 4.84 -18.59 -0.64
N MET A 52 5.55 -17.75 -1.40
CA MET A 52 5.34 -17.57 -2.84
C MET A 52 5.55 -18.87 -3.62
N LYS A 53 6.57 -19.67 -3.26
CA LYS A 53 6.79 -21.00 -3.83
C LYS A 53 5.59 -21.90 -3.61
N VAL A 54 5.07 -21.99 -2.37
CA VAL A 54 3.89 -22.81 -2.05
C VAL A 54 2.68 -22.35 -2.85
N ILE A 55 2.39 -21.05 -2.87
CA ILE A 55 1.25 -20.49 -3.63
C ILE A 55 1.36 -20.84 -5.12
N ARG A 56 2.55 -20.69 -5.71
CA ARG A 56 2.80 -21.02 -7.11
C ARG A 56 2.57 -22.51 -7.39
N GLU A 57 3.09 -23.39 -6.54
CA GLU A 57 2.90 -24.84 -6.66
C GLU A 57 1.42 -25.24 -6.51
N CYS A 58 0.62 -24.45 -5.80
CA CYS A 58 -0.83 -24.63 -5.68
C CYS A 58 -1.66 -24.01 -6.82
N GLY A 59 -1.03 -23.49 -7.89
CA GLY A 59 -1.75 -22.92 -9.04
C GLY A 59 -1.91 -21.40 -9.02
N GLY A 60 -1.25 -20.72 -8.09
CA GLY A 60 -1.24 -19.26 -8.00
C GLY A 60 -2.35 -18.68 -7.14
N VAL A 61 -2.30 -17.35 -6.96
CA VAL A 61 -3.28 -16.60 -6.15
C VAL A 61 -4.32 -15.93 -7.04
N LEU A 62 -5.61 -16.16 -6.75
CA LEU A 62 -6.72 -15.41 -7.34
C LEU A 62 -6.96 -14.13 -6.52
N THR A 63 -6.96 -12.97 -7.16
CA THR A 63 -7.09 -11.67 -6.47
C THR A 63 -7.89 -10.64 -7.28
N THR A 64 -8.64 -9.79 -6.59
CA THR A 64 -9.44 -8.69 -7.18
C THR A 64 -9.31 -7.45 -6.30
N VAL A 65 -9.49 -6.25 -6.89
CA VAL A 65 -9.53 -4.98 -6.16
C VAL A 65 -10.99 -4.67 -5.84
N SER A 66 -11.38 -4.84 -4.58
CA SER A 66 -12.78 -4.66 -4.18
C SER A 66 -13.22 -3.18 -4.11
N GLU A 67 -12.31 -2.27 -3.77
CA GLU A 67 -12.55 -0.84 -3.66
C GLU A 67 -11.22 -0.09 -3.84
N GLU A 68 -11.27 1.11 -4.44
CA GLU A 68 -10.14 2.03 -4.52
C GLU A 68 -10.61 3.44 -4.12
N SER A 69 -10.16 3.93 -2.97
CA SER A 69 -10.48 5.28 -2.51
C SER A 69 -9.35 5.88 -1.69
N MET A 70 -9.18 7.21 -1.81
CA MET A 70 -8.25 8.00 -1.01
C MET A 70 -9.05 9.02 -0.22
N GLN A 71 -9.04 8.88 1.11
CA GLN A 71 -9.80 9.76 1.99
C GLN A 71 -8.93 10.89 2.54
N ARG A 72 -9.48 12.11 2.56
CA ARG A 72 -8.99 13.19 3.43
C ARG A 72 -10.13 13.70 4.30
N SER A 73 -9.87 13.80 5.60
CA SER A 73 -10.85 14.24 6.59
C SER A 73 -10.38 15.54 7.25
N PRO A 74 -10.79 16.70 6.72
CA PRO A 74 -10.52 17.97 7.38
C PRO A 74 -11.30 18.07 8.70
N VAL A 75 -10.73 18.79 9.66
CA VAL A 75 -11.39 19.08 10.95
C VAL A 75 -11.86 20.53 10.93
N PHE A 76 -13.15 20.72 11.20
CA PHE A 76 -13.77 22.04 11.32
C PHE A 76 -14.23 22.27 12.76
N ILE A 77 -13.91 23.44 13.31
CA ILE A 77 -14.30 23.82 14.66
C ILE A 77 -15.50 24.76 14.57
N PHE A 78 -16.58 24.39 15.26
CA PHE A 78 -17.82 25.17 15.34
C PHE A 78 -18.10 25.57 16.78
N ARG A 79 -18.86 26.65 16.98
CA ARG A 79 -19.17 27.15 18.32
C ARG A 79 -20.08 26.21 19.12
N ASN A 80 -20.91 25.42 18.44
CA ASN A 80 -21.80 24.42 19.05
C ASN A 80 -22.22 23.34 18.03
N ALA A 81 -22.79 22.25 18.54
CA ALA A 81 -23.23 21.10 17.73
C ALA A 81 -24.31 21.44 16.69
N ARG A 82 -25.17 22.44 16.95
CA ARG A 82 -26.21 22.86 16.00
C ARG A 82 -25.60 23.47 14.75
N GLN A 83 -24.56 24.30 14.92
CA GLN A 83 -23.82 24.89 13.81
C GLN A 83 -23.08 23.82 13.01
N ALA A 84 -22.42 22.88 13.69
CA ALA A 84 -21.72 21.77 13.02
C ALA A 84 -22.66 20.94 12.14
N ARG A 85 -23.86 20.59 12.65
CA ARG A 85 -24.85 19.81 11.90
C ARG A 85 -25.38 20.54 10.66
N LEU A 86 -25.67 21.84 10.77
CA LEU A 86 -26.13 22.63 9.61
C LEU A 86 -25.05 22.66 8.52
N SER A 87 -23.79 22.86 8.91
CA SER A 87 -22.67 22.88 7.97
C SER A 87 -22.38 21.52 7.32
N ALA A 88 -22.65 20.41 8.02
CA ALA A 88 -22.48 19.07 7.46
C ALA A 88 -23.50 18.71 6.37
N VAL A 89 -24.73 19.23 6.46
CA VAL A 89 -25.80 18.99 5.47
C VAL A 89 -25.52 19.74 4.15
N ASP A 90 -24.94 20.94 4.20
CA ASP A 90 -24.60 21.74 3.01
C ASP A 90 -23.37 21.22 2.24
N GLN A 91 -22.50 20.42 2.87
CA GLN A 91 -21.23 19.98 2.27
C GLN A 91 -21.26 18.60 1.61
N GLY A 92 -22.43 17.96 1.48
CA GLY A 92 -22.57 16.68 0.74
C GLY A 92 -21.71 15.54 1.29
N GLN A 93 -21.42 15.53 2.60
CA GLN A 93 -20.60 14.52 3.27
C GLN A 93 -21.42 13.42 3.97
N LEU A 94 -22.62 13.10 3.46
CA LEU A 94 -23.40 11.93 3.87
C LEU A 94 -23.84 11.12 2.65
#